data_AF-A0A920U060-F1
#
_entry.id   AF-A0A920U060-F1
#
_cell.length_a   1.000
_cell.length_b   1.000
_cell.length_c   1.000
_cell.angle_alpha   90.00
_cell.angle_beta   90.00
_cell.angle_gamma   90.00
#
_symmetry.space_group_name_H-M   'P 1'
#
loop_
_entity.id
_entity.type
_entity.pdbx_description
1 polymer ?
#
loop_
_entity_poly.entity_id
_entity_poly.type
_entity_poly.pdbx_seq_one_letter_code
_entity_poly.pdbx_strand_id
1 'polypeptide(L)'
;MYVSPSCIDDYLLTYEKALLKALKSIVDAIPHRDLSIQWDICQEVLIFEDYFPYRPDDYKLKIFDQMTRLGAQVPPGVELGYHLCYGTPRDEHLVMPKDSAILVEIATGLASQSQRQLDFLHMPVPRDRVDDAYYAPLAALQLAAETELYLGLIHHQDHSGDSQRIAAAQKVVPSFGIASECGWGRTDPERVPGLIESHRLAADLMAT
;
A
#
# COMPACT_ATOMS: atom_id res chain seq x y z
N MET A 1 -12.01 6.04 -10.97
CA MET A 1 -13.44 6.23 -11.28
C MET A 1 -13.83 7.58 -10.72
N TYR A 2 -14.50 8.44 -11.49
CA TYR A 2 -15.01 9.71 -10.94
C TYR A 2 -16.43 9.50 -10.42
N VAL A 3 -16.67 9.87 -9.16
CA VAL A 3 -17.99 9.87 -8.52
C VAL A 3 -18.35 11.32 -8.22
N SER A 4 -19.54 11.77 -8.63
CA SER A 4 -20.02 13.12 -8.33
C SER A 4 -20.06 13.32 -6.81
N PRO A 5 -19.59 14.47 -6.27
CA PRO A 5 -19.62 14.74 -4.83
C PRO A 5 -20.99 14.52 -4.17
N SER A 6 -22.07 14.87 -4.88
CA SER A 6 -23.45 14.69 -4.42
C SER A 6 -23.90 13.23 -4.29
N CYS A 7 -23.16 12.29 -4.86
CA CYS A 7 -23.49 10.87 -4.91
C CYS A 7 -22.50 10.01 -4.10
N ILE A 8 -21.48 10.60 -3.46
CA ILE A 8 -20.42 9.86 -2.79
C ILE A 8 -20.98 8.96 -1.69
N ASP A 9 -21.87 9.47 -0.84
CA ASP A 9 -22.41 8.69 0.29
C ASP A 9 -23.22 7.47 -0.18
N ASP A 10 -24.10 7.66 -1.18
CA ASP A 10 -24.90 6.58 -1.77
C ASP A 10 -24.01 5.56 -2.51
N TYR A 11 -22.99 6.06 -3.21
CA TYR A 11 -22.01 5.23 -3.90
C TYR A 11 -21.24 4.36 -2.91
N LEU A 12 -20.66 4.95 -1.86
CA LEU A 12 -19.86 4.24 -0.88
C LEU A 12 -20.67 3.15 -0.17
N LEU A 13 -21.92 3.44 0.21
CA LEU A 13 -22.80 2.43 0.81
C LEU A 13 -23.05 1.23 -0.11
N THR A 14 -23.29 1.50 -1.40
CA THR A 14 -23.57 0.44 -2.39
C THR A 14 -22.30 -0.34 -2.74
N TYR A 15 -21.19 0.37 -2.88
CA TYR A 15 -19.90 -0.19 -3.22
C TYR A 15 -19.34 -1.07 -2.09
N GLU A 16 -19.43 -0.62 -0.84
CA GLU A 16 -19.04 -1.41 0.34
C GLU A 16 -19.81 -2.74 0.38
N LYS A 17 -21.13 -2.73 0.19
CA LYS A 17 -21.94 -3.97 0.13
C LYS A 17 -21.47 -4.92 -0.97
N ALA A 18 -21.12 -4.39 -2.15
CA ALA A 18 -20.62 -5.19 -3.25
C ALA A 18 -19.24 -5.79 -2.94
N LEU A 19 -18.33 -5.01 -2.35
CA LEU A 19 -17.01 -5.47 -1.90
C LEU A 19 -17.14 -6.59 -0.86
N LEU A 20 -18.01 -6.44 0.13
CA LEU A 20 -18.21 -7.46 1.17
C LEU A 20 -18.83 -8.75 0.61
N LYS A 21 -19.71 -8.66 -0.39
CA LYS A 21 -20.21 -9.85 -1.10
C LYS A 21 -19.09 -10.57 -1.87
N ALA A 22 -18.19 -9.82 -2.50
CA ALA A 22 -17.04 -10.37 -3.20
C ALA A 22 -16.06 -11.03 -2.21
N LEU A 23 -15.71 -10.34 -1.12
CA LEU A 23 -14.88 -10.87 -0.04
C LEU A 23 -15.43 -12.19 0.47
N LYS A 24 -16.73 -12.24 0.80
CA LYS A 24 -17.37 -13.48 1.26
C LYS A 24 -17.23 -14.61 0.25
N SER A 25 -17.41 -14.32 -1.04
CA SER A 25 -17.30 -15.32 -2.11
C SER A 25 -15.88 -15.89 -2.22
N ILE A 26 -14.85 -15.05 -2.02
CA ILE A 26 -13.43 -15.46 -2.04
C ILE A 26 -13.12 -16.33 -0.81
N VAL A 27 -13.50 -15.85 0.39
CA VAL A 27 -13.28 -16.53 1.66
C VAL A 27 -13.97 -17.89 1.70
N ASP A 28 -15.19 -18.01 1.17
CA ASP A 28 -15.92 -19.29 1.12
C ASP A 28 -15.26 -20.30 0.15
N ALA A 29 -14.50 -19.83 -0.85
CA ALA A 29 -13.96 -20.64 -1.93
C ALA A 29 -12.52 -21.12 -1.70
N ILE A 30 -11.74 -20.40 -0.88
CA ILE A 30 -10.30 -20.66 -0.68
C ILE A 30 -10.06 -20.98 0.80
N PRO A 31 -9.36 -22.08 1.15
CA PRO A 31 -8.99 -22.36 2.53
C PRO A 31 -8.24 -21.19 3.15
N HIS A 32 -8.60 -20.79 4.38
CA HIS A 32 -8.07 -19.56 5.00
C HIS A 32 -6.53 -19.52 5.06
N ARG A 33 -5.89 -20.65 5.36
CA ARG A 33 -4.42 -20.80 5.41
C ARG A 33 -3.71 -20.59 4.06
N ASP A 34 -4.46 -20.65 2.96
CA ASP A 34 -3.97 -20.50 1.59
C ASP A 34 -4.44 -19.16 0.99
N LEU A 35 -4.99 -18.25 1.81
CA LEU A 35 -5.60 -17.00 1.39
C LEU A 35 -4.99 -15.79 2.12
N SER A 36 -4.62 -14.79 1.32
CA SER A 36 -4.29 -13.44 1.76
C SER A 36 -5.22 -12.44 1.09
N ILE A 37 -5.71 -11.46 1.86
CA ILE A 37 -6.58 -10.39 1.39
C ILE A 37 -5.86 -9.06 1.58
N GLN A 38 -5.66 -8.36 0.45
CA GLN A 38 -5.12 -7.02 0.41
C GLN A 38 -6.22 -6.03 0.00
N TRP A 39 -6.36 -4.93 0.75
CA TRP A 39 -7.14 -3.77 0.32
C TRP A 39 -6.22 -2.71 -0.29
N ASP A 40 -6.51 -2.34 -1.53
CA ASP A 40 -5.75 -1.30 -2.24
C ASP A 40 -6.32 0.08 -1.92
N ILE A 41 -5.47 0.95 -1.35
CA ILE A 41 -5.80 2.30 -0.89
C ILE A 41 -5.09 3.31 -1.79
N CYS A 42 -5.76 3.68 -2.89
CA CYS A 42 -5.23 4.63 -3.86
C CYS A 42 -5.94 5.98 -3.78
N GLN A 43 -7.27 5.98 -3.76
CA GLN A 43 -8.05 7.23 -3.74
C GLN A 43 -7.81 7.99 -2.44
N GLU A 44 -7.68 7.26 -1.33
CA GLU A 44 -7.47 7.82 -0.01
C GLU A 44 -6.09 8.46 0.10
N VAL A 45 -5.04 7.82 -0.42
CA VAL A 45 -3.70 8.43 -0.51
C VAL A 45 -3.77 9.75 -1.28
N LEU A 46 -4.46 9.77 -2.42
CA LEU A 46 -4.67 11.01 -3.19
C LEU A 46 -5.47 12.07 -2.44
N ILE A 47 -6.43 11.68 -1.59
CA ILE A 47 -7.15 12.62 -0.71
C ILE A 47 -6.19 13.18 0.36
N PHE A 48 -5.33 12.36 0.96
CA PHE A 48 -4.32 12.83 1.92
C PHE A 48 -3.34 13.82 1.27
N GLU A 49 -2.95 13.55 0.02
CA GLU A 49 -2.10 14.40 -0.82
C GLU A 49 -2.80 15.65 -1.38
N ASP A 50 -4.06 15.93 -1.00
CA ASP A 50 -4.84 17.09 -1.47
C ASP A 50 -5.00 17.15 -3.01
N TYR A 51 -5.01 15.99 -3.67
CA TYR A 51 -5.06 15.91 -5.13
C TYR A 51 -6.44 16.31 -5.70
N PHE A 52 -7.52 15.98 -4.98
CA PHE A 52 -8.88 16.22 -5.46
C PHE A 52 -9.38 17.63 -5.10
N PRO A 53 -10.19 18.26 -5.96
CA PRO A 53 -10.73 19.61 -5.70
C PRO A 53 -11.73 19.66 -4.54
N TYR A 54 -12.23 18.52 -4.08
CA TYR A 54 -13.08 18.41 -2.91
C TYR A 54 -12.48 17.42 -1.92
N ARG A 55 -12.25 17.88 -0.71
CA ARG A 55 -11.80 17.09 0.44
C ARG A 55 -12.53 17.60 1.69
N PRO A 56 -13.37 16.78 2.34
CA PRO A 56 -14.07 17.20 3.55
C PRO A 56 -13.09 17.32 4.73
N ASP A 57 -13.34 18.22 5.68
CA ASP A 57 -12.42 18.45 6.82
C ASP A 57 -12.20 17.19 7.68
N ASP A 58 -13.19 16.31 7.75
CA ASP A 58 -13.18 15.06 8.51
C ASP A 58 -12.71 13.85 7.67
N TYR A 59 -12.08 14.08 6.50
CA TYR A 59 -11.68 13.02 5.57
C TYR A 59 -10.85 11.91 6.22
N LYS A 60 -9.92 12.25 7.11
CA LYS A 60 -9.04 11.27 7.78
C LYS A 60 -9.87 10.27 8.60
N LEU A 61 -10.77 10.78 9.44
CA LEU A 61 -11.62 9.95 10.28
C LEU A 61 -12.55 9.06 9.43
N LYS A 62 -13.12 9.61 8.36
CA LYS A 62 -13.98 8.84 7.44
C LYS A 62 -13.22 7.71 6.74
N ILE A 63 -12.01 7.99 6.25
CA ILE A 63 -11.16 7.00 5.59
C ILE A 63 -10.76 5.90 6.57
N PHE A 64 -10.31 6.24 7.77
CA PHE A 64 -9.92 5.25 8.77
C PHE A 64 -11.12 4.38 9.22
N ASP A 65 -12.29 4.98 9.45
CA ASP A 65 -13.51 4.24 9.77
C ASP A 65 -13.90 3.26 8.65
N GLN A 66 -13.86 3.71 7.39
CA GLN A 66 -14.16 2.85 6.24
C GLN A 66 -13.19 1.70 6.08
N MET A 67 -11.88 1.98 6.11
CA MET A 67 -10.86 0.96 5.90
C MET A 67 -10.86 -0.05 7.05
N THR A 68 -10.91 0.41 8.30
CA THR A 68 -10.95 -0.51 9.45
C THR A 68 -12.23 -1.35 9.49
N ARG A 69 -13.38 -0.79 9.08
CA ARG A 69 -14.62 -1.57 8.91
C ARG A 69 -14.48 -2.65 7.84
N LEU A 70 -13.88 -2.36 6.70
CA LEU A 70 -13.60 -3.35 5.65
C LEU A 70 -12.61 -4.42 6.12
N GLY A 71 -11.50 -4.01 6.76
CA GLY A 71 -10.51 -4.91 7.33
C GLY A 71 -11.10 -5.85 8.38
N ALA A 72 -12.01 -5.37 9.22
CA ALA A 72 -12.70 -6.18 10.23
C ALA A 72 -13.61 -7.28 9.64
N GLN A 73 -13.95 -7.21 8.34
CA GLN A 73 -14.71 -8.27 7.67
C GLN A 73 -13.83 -9.43 7.19
N VAL A 74 -12.49 -9.29 7.20
CA VAL A 74 -11.58 -10.39 6.87
C VAL A 74 -11.50 -11.34 8.07
N PRO A 75 -11.84 -12.63 7.92
CA PRO A 75 -11.89 -13.55 9.05
C PRO A 75 -10.53 -13.79 9.71
N PRO A 76 -10.50 -14.13 11.01
CA PRO A 76 -9.31 -14.67 11.64
C PRO A 76 -8.75 -15.89 10.87
N GLY A 77 -7.42 -15.97 10.76
CA GLY A 77 -6.72 -17.02 10.03
C GLY A 77 -6.59 -16.79 8.52
N VAL A 78 -7.17 -15.71 7.98
CA VAL A 78 -6.84 -15.15 6.67
C VAL A 78 -5.90 -13.97 6.89
N GLU A 79 -4.82 -13.90 6.12
CA GLU A 79 -3.90 -12.76 6.18
C GLU A 79 -4.59 -11.49 5.67
N LEU A 80 -4.47 -10.40 6.41
CA LEU A 80 -5.00 -9.08 6.07
C LEU A 80 -3.86 -8.08 5.90
N GLY A 81 -3.85 -7.39 4.76
CA GLY A 81 -2.98 -6.25 4.58
C GLY A 81 -3.57 -5.13 3.74
N TYR A 82 -2.79 -4.06 3.61
CA TYR A 82 -3.13 -2.89 2.82
C TYR A 82 -1.99 -2.54 1.87
N HIS A 83 -2.34 -2.11 0.67
CA HIS A 83 -1.40 -1.52 -0.29
C HIS A 83 -1.71 -0.05 -0.45
N LEU A 84 -0.78 0.81 -0.02
CA LEU A 84 -0.87 2.24 -0.28
C LEU A 84 -0.41 2.51 -1.71
N CYS A 85 -1.08 3.40 -2.43
CA CYS A 85 -0.75 3.67 -3.83
C CYS A 85 -0.91 5.15 -4.17
N TYR A 86 0.13 5.79 -4.71
CA TYR A 86 0.05 7.16 -5.24
C TYR A 86 -0.75 7.27 -6.55
N GLY A 87 -1.18 6.15 -7.13
CA GLY A 87 -1.82 6.08 -8.43
C GLY A 87 -0.82 6.23 -9.59
N THR A 88 -1.04 5.48 -10.67
CA THR A 88 -0.13 5.43 -11.83
C THR A 88 -0.89 5.43 -13.17
N PRO A 89 -1.66 6.47 -13.50
CA PRO A 89 -2.21 6.61 -14.85
C PRO A 89 -1.08 6.90 -15.84
N ARG A 90 -0.88 5.99 -16.80
CA ARG A 90 0.09 6.09 -17.91
C ARG A 90 1.57 6.13 -17.50
N ASP A 91 1.95 5.33 -16.50
CA ASP A 91 3.33 5.20 -16.01
C ASP A 91 3.91 6.48 -15.37
N GLU A 92 3.08 7.48 -15.09
CA GLU A 92 3.43 8.68 -14.31
C GLU A 92 2.58 8.74 -13.03
N HIS A 93 3.17 9.19 -11.92
CA HIS A 93 2.46 9.34 -10.65
C HIS A 93 1.50 10.53 -10.70
N LEU A 94 0.29 10.37 -10.15
CA LEU A 94 -0.66 11.48 -10.01
C LEU A 94 -0.16 12.55 -9.05
N VAL A 95 0.63 12.15 -8.07
CA VAL A 95 1.33 13.01 -7.12
C VAL A 95 2.74 12.46 -6.93
N MET A 96 3.73 13.35 -6.96
CA MET A 96 5.10 13.01 -6.55
C MET A 96 5.25 13.37 -5.07
N PRO A 97 5.20 12.39 -4.15
CA PRO A 97 5.31 12.65 -2.72
C PRO A 97 6.66 13.30 -2.41
N LYS A 98 6.65 14.29 -1.53
CA LYS A 98 7.89 14.94 -1.07
C LYS A 98 8.75 13.95 -0.27
N ASP A 99 8.11 13.23 0.63
CA ASP A 99 8.68 12.25 1.55
C ASP A 99 7.62 11.20 1.93
N SER A 100 7.96 10.25 2.78
CA SER A 100 7.07 9.16 3.22
C SER A 100 6.08 9.55 4.33
N ALA A 101 6.00 10.82 4.76
CA ALA A 101 5.22 11.20 5.94
C ALA A 101 3.72 10.90 5.81
N ILE A 102 3.13 11.10 4.62
CA ILE A 102 1.71 10.79 4.38
C ILE A 102 1.46 9.28 4.47
N LEU A 103 2.36 8.44 3.95
CA LEU A 103 2.25 6.99 4.09
C LEU A 103 2.32 6.57 5.55
N VAL A 104 3.24 7.16 6.33
CA VAL A 104 3.37 6.91 7.77
C VAL A 104 2.12 7.33 8.53
N GLU A 105 1.54 8.48 8.18
CA GLU A 105 0.30 8.96 8.78
C GLU A 105 -0.87 7.99 8.53
N ILE A 106 -1.05 7.57 7.29
CA ILE A 106 -2.11 6.62 6.92
C ILE A 106 -1.91 5.28 7.63
N ALA A 107 -0.69 4.74 7.59
CA ALA A 107 -0.36 3.47 8.22
C ALA A 107 -0.62 3.47 9.73
N THR A 108 -0.18 4.53 10.41
CA THR A 108 -0.36 4.69 11.86
C THR A 108 -1.84 4.86 12.22
N GLY A 109 -2.58 5.61 11.42
CA GLY A 109 -4.03 5.78 11.58
C GLY A 109 -4.79 4.46 11.43
N LEU A 110 -4.46 3.67 10.41
CA LEU A 110 -5.04 2.35 10.20
C LEU A 110 -4.70 1.37 11.33
N ALA A 111 -3.42 1.28 11.70
CA ALA A 111 -2.95 0.39 12.75
C ALA A 111 -3.57 0.71 14.12
N SER A 112 -3.72 1.99 14.47
CA SER A 112 -4.25 2.42 15.76
C SER A 112 -5.77 2.26 15.90
N GLN A 113 -6.52 2.29 14.80
CA GLN A 113 -7.99 2.19 14.81
C GLN A 113 -8.51 0.80 14.45
N SER A 114 -7.68 -0.05 13.84
CA SER A 114 -8.09 -1.39 13.45
C SER A 114 -8.29 -2.27 14.68
N GLN A 115 -9.46 -2.90 14.78
CA GLN A 115 -9.73 -3.94 15.78
C GLN A 115 -9.06 -5.28 15.41
N ARG A 116 -8.77 -5.47 14.13
CA ARG A 116 -8.06 -6.64 13.60
C ARG A 116 -6.60 -6.27 13.39
N GLN A 117 -5.70 -7.07 13.94
CA GLN A 117 -4.27 -6.94 13.69
C GLN A 117 -3.99 -7.01 12.18
N LEU A 118 -3.11 -6.15 11.68
CA LEU A 118 -2.63 -6.23 10.30
C LEU A 118 -1.52 -7.25 10.21
N ASP A 119 -1.58 -8.12 9.21
CA ASP A 119 -0.54 -9.10 8.95
C ASP A 119 0.57 -8.45 8.09
N PHE A 120 0.20 -7.60 7.12
CA PHE A 120 1.19 -6.84 6.33
C PHE A 120 0.71 -5.46 5.87
N LEU A 121 1.66 -4.60 5.51
CA LEU A 121 1.43 -3.30 4.90
C LEU A 121 2.45 -3.05 3.79
N HIS A 122 1.98 -2.69 2.61
CA HIS A 122 2.83 -2.28 1.49
C HIS A 122 2.84 -0.76 1.31
N MET A 123 4.03 -0.18 1.18
CA MET A 123 4.27 1.24 0.91
C MET A 123 5.03 1.44 -0.42
N PRO A 124 4.52 2.29 -1.34
CA PRO A 124 5.15 2.55 -2.62
C PRO A 124 6.33 3.51 -2.47
N VAL A 125 7.39 3.26 -3.25
CA VAL A 125 8.57 4.13 -3.31
C VAL A 125 8.84 4.49 -4.78
N PRO A 126 8.70 5.77 -5.16
CA PRO A 126 9.00 6.20 -6.52
C PRO A 126 10.46 5.93 -6.89
N ARG A 127 10.69 5.61 -8.16
CA ARG A 127 12.00 5.17 -8.69
C ARG A 127 13.16 6.06 -8.26
N ASP A 128 12.97 7.37 -8.33
CA ASP A 128 14.05 8.34 -8.10
C ASP A 128 14.33 8.62 -6.61
N ARG A 129 13.59 8.01 -5.67
CA ARG A 129 13.76 8.23 -4.22
C ARG A 129 14.86 7.37 -3.63
N VAL A 130 16.10 7.68 -4.02
CA VAL A 130 17.32 7.11 -3.42
C VAL A 130 17.86 7.95 -2.26
N ASP A 131 17.21 9.08 -1.95
CA ASP A 131 17.64 10.05 -0.95
C ASP A 131 17.13 9.72 0.46
N ASP A 132 17.98 9.92 1.47
CA ASP A 132 17.66 9.64 2.88
C ASP A 132 16.48 10.49 3.42
N ALA A 133 16.26 11.68 2.84
CA ALA A 133 15.21 12.59 3.28
C ALA A 133 13.80 12.03 3.01
N TYR A 134 13.62 11.31 1.91
CA TYR A 134 12.36 10.62 1.62
C TYR A 134 11.98 9.59 2.70
N TYR A 135 12.95 8.84 3.21
CA TYR A 135 12.73 7.77 4.19
C TYR A 135 12.71 8.23 5.64
N ALA A 136 13.25 9.41 5.95
CA ALA A 136 13.35 9.92 7.32
C ALA A 136 12.03 9.84 8.13
N PRO A 137 10.84 10.13 7.56
CA PRO A 137 9.58 9.98 8.29
C PRO A 137 9.27 8.55 8.76
N LEU A 138 9.79 7.51 8.10
CA LEU A 138 9.56 6.11 8.49
C LEU A 138 10.05 5.81 9.92
N ALA A 139 10.93 6.62 10.49
CA ALA A 139 11.37 6.51 11.89
C ALA A 139 10.20 6.66 12.89
N ALA A 140 9.11 7.31 12.49
CA ALA A 140 7.90 7.49 13.29
C ALA A 140 6.83 6.43 13.03
N LEU A 141 7.07 5.47 12.14
CA LEU A 141 6.11 4.43 11.80
C LEU A 141 5.87 3.49 12.99
N GLN A 142 4.62 3.42 13.43
CA GLN A 142 4.19 2.58 14.55
C GLN A 142 3.32 1.44 14.04
N LEU A 143 3.92 0.26 13.90
CA LEU A 143 3.22 -0.98 13.58
C LEU A 143 3.36 -1.97 14.74
N ALA A 144 2.44 -2.91 14.84
CA ALA A 144 2.61 -4.05 15.74
C ALA A 144 3.85 -4.85 15.32
N ALA A 145 4.51 -5.51 16.26
CA ALA A 145 5.76 -6.25 15.98
C ALA A 145 5.55 -7.39 14.96
N GLU A 146 4.34 -7.91 14.88
CA GLU A 146 3.93 -8.99 13.98
C GLU A 146 3.42 -8.48 12.62
N THR A 147 3.26 -7.17 12.44
CA THR A 147 2.87 -6.61 11.14
C THR A 147 4.10 -6.46 10.24
N GLU A 148 4.10 -7.15 9.11
CA GLU A 148 5.20 -7.09 8.14
C GLU A 148 5.09 -5.85 7.25
N LEU A 149 6.12 -5.01 7.27
CA LEU A 149 6.24 -3.88 6.35
C LEU A 149 6.90 -4.33 5.05
N TYR A 150 6.27 -4.05 3.91
CA TYR A 150 6.85 -4.22 2.58
C TYR A 150 7.07 -2.86 1.93
N LEU A 151 8.31 -2.60 1.50
CA LEU A 151 8.66 -1.39 0.76
C LEU A 151 8.77 -1.69 -0.74
N GLY A 152 8.09 -0.88 -1.55
CA GLY A 152 8.05 -0.97 -3.00
C GLY A 152 9.32 -0.46 -3.68
N LEU A 153 10.47 -1.06 -3.38
CA LEU A 153 11.80 -0.59 -3.75
C LEU A 153 12.29 -1.12 -5.12
N ILE A 154 11.57 -2.06 -5.73
CA ILE A 154 12.02 -2.77 -6.94
C ILE A 154 11.43 -2.16 -8.21
N HIS A 155 12.29 -1.81 -9.16
CA HIS A 155 11.92 -1.17 -10.43
C HIS A 155 12.50 -1.93 -11.62
N HIS A 156 11.82 -1.84 -12.77
CA HIS A 156 12.24 -2.56 -13.97
C HIS A 156 13.62 -2.08 -14.47
N GLN A 157 14.57 -3.03 -14.59
CA GLN A 157 15.94 -2.79 -15.05
C GLN A 157 16.69 -1.71 -14.24
N ASP A 158 16.48 -1.68 -12.92
CA ASP A 158 17.05 -0.65 -12.05
C ASP A 158 17.87 -1.20 -10.87
N HIS A 159 18.58 -2.32 -11.05
CA HIS A 159 19.25 -3.03 -9.96
C HIS A 159 20.14 -2.16 -9.06
N SER A 160 20.85 -1.18 -9.65
CA SER A 160 21.65 -0.22 -8.88
C SER A 160 20.78 0.71 -8.05
N GLY A 161 19.69 1.22 -8.62
CA GLY A 161 18.69 2.01 -7.90
C GLY A 161 18.01 1.19 -6.80
N ASP A 162 17.65 -0.07 -7.08
CA ASP A 162 17.02 -0.97 -6.10
C ASP A 162 17.92 -1.10 -4.86
N SER A 163 19.22 -1.35 -5.09
CA SER A 163 20.22 -1.45 -4.03
C SER A 163 20.38 -0.14 -3.24
N GLN A 164 20.35 1.00 -3.91
CA GLN A 164 20.43 2.32 -3.25
C GLN A 164 19.19 2.61 -2.40
N ARG A 165 17.99 2.31 -2.91
CA ARG A 165 16.73 2.47 -2.19
C ARG A 165 16.66 1.57 -0.95
N ILE A 166 17.10 0.32 -1.08
CA ILE A 166 17.24 -0.62 0.05
C ILE A 166 18.17 -0.05 1.11
N ALA A 167 19.37 0.38 0.71
CA ALA A 167 20.35 0.93 1.65
C ALA A 167 19.84 2.22 2.34
N ALA A 168 19.11 3.08 1.63
CA ALA A 168 18.51 4.29 2.21
C ALA A 168 17.42 3.94 3.24
N ALA A 169 16.53 2.99 2.91
CA ALA A 169 15.48 2.52 3.82
C ALA A 169 16.06 1.85 5.09
N GLN A 170 17.10 1.02 4.94
CA GLN A 170 17.75 0.31 6.06
C GLN A 170 18.38 1.23 7.11
N LYS A 171 18.74 2.46 6.75
CA LYS A 171 19.22 3.46 7.71
C LYS A 171 18.15 3.88 8.72
N VAL A 172 16.88 3.70 8.38
CA VAL A 172 15.73 4.21 9.14
C VAL A 172 14.89 3.07 9.71
N VAL A 173 14.59 2.05 8.89
CA VAL A 173 13.76 0.90 9.29
C VAL A 173 14.62 -0.37 9.26
N PRO A 174 14.82 -1.05 10.41
CA PRO A 174 15.79 -2.15 10.51
C PRO A 174 15.31 -3.46 9.87
N SER A 175 14.01 -3.65 9.66
CA SER A 175 13.43 -4.86 9.07
C SER A 175 12.24 -4.50 8.19
N PHE A 176 12.26 -4.99 6.95
CA PHE A 176 11.17 -4.87 5.99
C PHE A 176 11.33 -5.92 4.88
N GLY A 177 10.22 -6.32 4.27
CA GLY A 177 10.19 -7.03 3.00
C GLY A 177 10.29 -6.07 1.80
N ILE A 178 10.63 -6.62 0.64
CA ILE A 178 10.75 -5.86 -0.62
C ILE A 178 9.62 -6.23 -1.59
N ALA A 179 9.22 -5.27 -2.41
CA ALA A 179 8.25 -5.47 -3.48
C ALA A 179 8.53 -4.49 -4.63
N SER A 180 7.84 -4.62 -5.75
CA SER A 180 7.74 -3.51 -6.70
C SER A 180 6.93 -2.37 -6.11
N GLU A 181 7.11 -1.18 -6.65
CA GLU A 181 6.35 0.01 -6.23
C GLU A 181 4.82 -0.19 -6.30
N CYS A 182 4.33 -0.88 -7.33
CA CYS A 182 2.91 -1.14 -7.55
C CYS A 182 2.75 -2.46 -8.32
N GLY A 183 1.51 -2.91 -8.51
CA GLY A 183 1.18 -4.09 -9.33
C GLY A 183 1.43 -3.90 -10.83
N TRP A 184 1.57 -5.00 -11.56
CA TRP A 184 1.98 -5.04 -12.97
C TRP A 184 0.83 -5.08 -13.97
N GLY A 185 -0.43 -4.89 -13.54
CA GLY A 185 -1.61 -5.07 -14.40
C GLY A 185 -1.68 -4.17 -15.65
N ARG A 186 -0.83 -3.13 -15.72
CA ARG A 186 -0.71 -2.21 -16.86
C ARG A 186 0.66 -2.25 -17.54
N THR A 187 1.60 -3.08 -17.07
CA THR A 187 2.96 -3.13 -17.61
C THR A 187 3.01 -3.88 -18.93
N ASP A 188 4.05 -3.63 -19.71
CA ASP A 188 4.40 -4.47 -20.85
C ASP A 188 4.81 -5.88 -20.35
N PRO A 189 4.10 -6.96 -20.75
CA PRO A 189 4.41 -8.32 -20.32
C PRO A 189 5.88 -8.74 -20.53
N GLU A 190 6.57 -8.17 -21.54
CA GLU A 190 7.99 -8.45 -21.78
C GLU A 190 8.90 -7.95 -20.63
N ARG A 191 8.42 -7.04 -19.79
CA ARG A 191 9.15 -6.54 -18.62
C ARG A 191 9.12 -7.47 -17.42
N VAL A 192 8.15 -8.39 -17.35
CA VAL A 192 7.90 -9.25 -16.17
C VAL A 192 9.12 -10.13 -15.83
N PRO A 193 9.79 -10.82 -16.77
CA PRO A 193 10.98 -11.60 -16.44
C PRO A 193 12.09 -10.76 -15.78
N GLY A 194 12.31 -9.54 -16.26
CA GLY A 194 13.30 -8.62 -15.67
C GLY A 194 12.91 -8.12 -14.28
N LEU A 195 11.61 -7.90 -14.02
CA LEU A 195 11.10 -7.53 -12.70
C LEU A 195 11.24 -8.67 -11.69
N ILE A 196 10.99 -9.91 -12.10
CA ILE A 196 11.19 -11.10 -11.27
C ILE A 196 12.68 -11.30 -10.94
N GLU A 197 13.57 -11.13 -11.93
CA GLU A 197 15.01 -11.20 -11.67
C GLU A 197 15.48 -10.08 -10.74
N SER A 198 14.95 -8.86 -10.90
CA SER A 198 15.25 -7.75 -9.98
C SER A 198 14.81 -8.06 -8.55
N HIS A 199 13.63 -8.66 -8.36
CA HIS A 199 13.17 -9.13 -7.06
C HIS A 199 14.10 -10.18 -6.46
N ARG A 200 14.51 -11.17 -7.26
CA ARG A 200 15.40 -12.25 -6.81
C ARG A 200 16.74 -11.68 -6.33
N LEU A 201 17.36 -10.80 -7.10
CA LEU A 201 18.62 -10.16 -6.76
C LEU A 201 18.52 -9.31 -5.48
N ALA A 202 17.43 -8.55 -5.34
CA ALA A 202 17.20 -7.76 -4.15
C ALA A 202 16.91 -8.63 -2.91
N ALA A 203 16.22 -9.77 -3.08
CA ALA A 203 16.00 -10.72 -1.99
C ALA A 203 17.32 -11.35 -1.51
N ASP A 204 18.21 -11.70 -2.45
CA ASP A 204 19.56 -12.18 -2.11
C ASP A 204 20.36 -11.12 -1.34
N LEU A 205 20.27 -9.84 -1.73
CA LEU A 205 20.92 -8.73 -1.05
C LEU A 205 20.39 -8.53 0.39
N MET A 206 19.10 -8.74 0.61
CA MET A 206 18.48 -8.60 1.94
C MET A 206 18.79 -9.78 2.88
N ALA A 207 19.28 -10.90 2.35
CA ALA A 207 19.60 -12.10 3.13
C ALA A 207 21.03 -12.13 3.69
N THR A 208 21.88 -11.18 3.30
CA THR A 208 23.29 -11.06 3.73
C THR A 208 23.47 -10.05 4.85
#